data_AF-A0A842N0T0-F1
#
_entry.id   AF-A0A842N0T0-F1
#
_cell.length_a   1.000
_cell.length_b   1.000
_cell.length_c   1.000
_cell.angle_alpha   90.00
_cell.angle_beta   90.00
_cell.angle_gamma   90.00
#
_symmetry.space_group_name_H-M   'P 1'
#
loop_
_entity.id
_entity.type
_entity.pdbx_description
1 polymer ?
#
loop_
_entity_poly.entity_id
_entity_poly.type
_entity_poly.pdbx_seq_one_letter_code
_entity_poly.pdbx_strand_id
1 'polypeptide(L)'
;MISKKIIFFIILIGSTAVVASANAEPTVTIIMEKTTYTYCEKLVYSIEVSEITGEHAIIHIRDGAGGKSSAIPIPIEKLSNPIPSLHAFEKDIFPLGKYFIDVEYLGMQTTAEFTLIDSNNMCISEAMQPVVVRWINGEFTDGMLISGFQNIVDKKLIDIPFEFTEKNIDSLHIPEWVKSVGKGWVMGIISDQMFVQNIQYLIDEKINSFPIDRENEI
;
A
#
# COMPACT_ATOMS: atom_id res chain seq x y z
N MET A 1 -90.42 21.07 42.66
CA MET A 1 -89.18 21.59 42.04
C MET A 1 -88.00 20.86 42.64
N ILE A 2 -87.48 19.82 41.98
CA ILE A 2 -86.30 19.07 42.40
C ILE A 2 -85.18 19.41 41.42
N SER A 3 -84.13 20.07 41.92
CA SER A 3 -82.96 20.49 41.16
C SER A 3 -81.99 19.30 41.01
N LYS A 4 -81.79 18.83 39.78
CA LYS A 4 -80.74 17.85 39.44
C LYS A 4 -79.42 18.59 39.28
N LYS A 5 -78.50 18.44 40.25
CA LYS A 5 -77.09 18.81 40.08
C LYS A 5 -76.38 17.71 39.29
N ILE A 6 -75.87 18.04 38.10
CA ILE A 6 -75.01 17.17 37.30
C ILE A 6 -73.57 17.42 37.74
N ILE A 7 -72.91 16.39 38.28
CA ILE A 7 -71.49 16.41 38.64
C ILE A 7 -70.71 15.85 37.45
N PHE A 8 -69.80 16.65 36.90
CA PHE A 8 -68.91 16.27 35.80
C PHE A 8 -67.61 15.72 36.40
N PHE A 9 -67.37 14.41 36.25
CA PHE A 9 -66.09 13.78 36.62
C PHE A 9 -65.12 13.94 35.45
N ILE A 10 -64.13 14.83 35.58
CA ILE A 10 -63.03 14.93 34.62
C ILE A 10 -62.01 13.86 35.01
N ILE A 11 -61.94 12.79 34.22
CA ILE A 11 -60.90 11.76 34.34
C ILE A 11 -59.67 12.27 33.60
N LEU A 12 -58.67 12.72 34.35
CA LEU A 12 -57.36 13.09 33.81
C LEU A 12 -56.56 11.80 33.57
N ILE A 13 -56.55 11.31 32.33
CA ILE A 13 -55.70 10.18 31.93
C ILE A 13 -54.28 10.73 31.81
N GLY A 14 -53.46 10.52 32.84
CA GLY A 14 -52.03 10.78 32.78
C GLY A 14 -51.36 9.78 31.84
N SER A 15 -51.13 10.19 30.60
CA SER A 15 -50.28 9.45 29.67
C SER A 15 -48.82 9.59 30.11
N THR A 16 -48.27 8.54 30.73
CA THR A 16 -46.83 8.41 30.92
C THR A 16 -46.18 8.26 29.55
N ALA A 17 -45.59 9.34 29.04
CA ALA A 17 -44.72 9.29 27.87
C ALA A 17 -43.50 8.42 28.22
N VAL A 18 -43.48 7.20 27.70
CA VAL A 18 -42.29 6.36 27.70
C VAL A 18 -41.34 7.01 26.70
N VAL A 19 -40.37 7.78 27.21
CA VAL A 19 -39.26 8.28 26.40
C VAL A 19 -38.35 7.08 26.17
N ALA A 20 -38.51 6.41 25.04
CA ALA A 20 -37.52 5.44 24.58
C ALA A 20 -36.23 6.21 24.29
N SER A 21 -35.20 6.05 25.12
CA SER A 21 -33.85 6.51 24.79
C SER A 21 -33.35 5.64 23.63
N ALA A 22 -33.34 6.19 22.42
CA ALA A 22 -32.68 5.58 21.29
C ALA A 22 -31.16 5.75 21.48
N ASN A 23 -30.49 4.75 22.05
CA ASN A 23 -29.04 4.68 21.98
C ASN A 23 -28.68 4.21 20.56
N ALA A 24 -27.89 5.00 19.83
CA ALA A 24 -27.39 4.57 18.53
C ALA A 24 -26.45 3.37 18.75
N GLU A 25 -26.70 2.27 18.05
CA GLU A 25 -25.78 1.13 18.06
C GLU A 25 -24.43 1.55 17.48
N PRO A 26 -23.31 1.02 18.01
CA PRO A 26 -22.01 1.30 17.45
C PRO A 26 -21.95 0.82 16.00
N THR A 27 -21.16 1.51 15.18
CA THR A 27 -20.97 1.21 13.77
C THR A 27 -19.50 1.19 13.42
N VAL A 28 -19.15 0.37 12.43
CA VAL A 28 -17.83 0.31 11.81
C VAL A 28 -18.00 0.25 10.30
N THR A 29 -17.30 1.12 9.56
CA THR A 29 -17.35 1.18 8.10
C THR A 29 -15.97 1.39 7.51
N ILE A 30 -15.81 0.98 6.25
CA ILE A 30 -14.59 1.15 5.48
C ILE A 30 -14.85 2.21 4.41
N ILE A 31 -14.03 3.26 4.39
CA ILE A 31 -14.09 4.32 3.39
C ILE A 31 -12.90 4.19 2.46
N MET A 32 -13.15 4.20 1.16
CA MET A 32 -12.12 4.15 0.12
C MET A 32 -12.33 5.30 -0.86
N GLU A 33 -11.26 5.99 -1.25
CA GLU A 33 -11.31 7.03 -2.29
C GLU A 33 -11.50 6.44 -3.69
N LYS A 34 -11.00 5.20 -3.89
CA LYS A 34 -11.13 4.44 -5.13
C LYS A 34 -11.14 2.94 -4.86
N THR A 35 -11.71 2.17 -5.79
CA THR A 35 -11.83 0.71 -5.70
C THR A 35 -11.05 -0.01 -6.80
N THR A 36 -10.32 0.71 -7.65
CA THR A 36 -9.43 0.14 -8.67
C THR A 36 -8.02 0.62 -8.42
N TYR A 37 -7.11 -0.35 -8.30
CA TYR A 37 -5.70 -0.14 -8.08
C TYR A 37 -4.90 -0.81 -9.20
N THR A 38 -3.72 -0.28 -9.44
CA THR A 38 -2.73 -0.85 -10.36
C THR A 38 -1.50 -1.27 -9.59
N TYR A 39 -0.61 -2.02 -10.24
CA TYR A 39 0.73 -2.20 -9.68
C TYR A 39 1.40 -0.86 -9.36
N CYS A 40 2.30 -0.88 -8.38
CA CYS A 40 3.02 0.27 -7.83
C CYS A 40 2.20 1.21 -6.95
N GLU A 41 0.90 1.02 -6.87
CA GLU A 41 0.06 1.79 -5.95
C GLU A 41 -0.02 1.13 -4.58
N LYS A 42 -0.20 1.95 -3.54
CA LYS A 42 -0.47 1.48 -2.19
C LYS A 42 -1.97 1.47 -1.95
N LEU A 43 -2.47 0.43 -1.27
CA LEU A 43 -3.84 0.41 -0.78
C LEU A 43 -4.01 1.50 0.28
N VAL A 44 -5.03 2.34 0.14
CA VAL A 44 -5.38 3.36 1.13
C VAL A 44 -6.89 3.30 1.39
N TYR A 45 -7.24 3.19 2.66
CA TYR A 45 -8.63 3.20 3.13
C TYR A 45 -8.67 3.76 4.55
N SER A 46 -9.85 4.15 5.02
CA SER A 46 -10.06 4.56 6.40
C SER A 46 -11.06 3.63 7.08
N ILE A 47 -10.83 3.34 8.36
CA ILE A 47 -11.86 2.76 9.23
C ILE A 47 -12.54 3.90 9.95
N GLU A 48 -13.85 4.02 9.73
CA GLU A 48 -14.71 4.95 10.44
C GLU A 48 -15.58 4.23 11.47
N VAL A 49 -15.62 4.77 12.68
CA VAL A 49 -16.37 4.25 13.81
C VAL A 49 -17.24 5.35 14.41
N SER A 50 -18.38 4.98 14.98
CA SER A 50 -19.24 5.94 15.70
C SER A 50 -18.74 6.28 17.11
N GLU A 51 -17.87 5.45 17.69
CA GLU A 51 -17.33 5.64 19.03
C GLU A 51 -15.89 5.10 19.15
N ILE A 52 -15.11 5.69 20.05
CA ILE A 52 -13.72 5.31 20.31
C ILE A 52 -13.68 4.58 21.64
N THR A 53 -13.32 3.30 21.62
CA THR A 53 -13.19 2.49 22.85
C THR A 53 -11.74 2.26 23.27
N GLY A 54 -10.77 2.59 22.40
CA GLY A 54 -9.35 2.28 22.60
C GLY A 54 -8.96 0.84 22.23
N GLU A 55 -9.94 0.01 21.84
CA GLU A 55 -9.70 -1.34 21.34
C GLU A 55 -9.12 -1.35 19.92
N HIS A 56 -8.58 -2.50 19.51
CA HIS A 56 -8.06 -2.70 18.17
C HIS A 56 -9.14 -3.22 17.22
N ALA A 57 -9.16 -2.71 15.99
CA ALA A 57 -9.80 -3.38 14.88
C ALA A 57 -8.87 -4.47 14.34
N ILE A 58 -9.44 -5.61 13.97
CA ILE A 58 -8.71 -6.72 13.36
C ILE A 58 -9.03 -6.75 11.88
N ILE A 59 -8.00 -6.63 11.05
CA ILE A 59 -8.14 -6.55 9.60
C ILE A 59 -7.58 -7.80 8.94
N HIS A 60 -8.28 -8.29 7.92
CA HIS A 60 -7.76 -9.30 6.99
C HIS A 60 -7.91 -8.78 5.56
N ILE A 61 -6.85 -8.91 4.77
CA ILE A 61 -6.92 -8.76 3.31
C ILE A 61 -7.15 -10.14 2.73
N ARG A 62 -8.19 -10.26 1.90
CA ARG A 62 -8.59 -11.53 1.30
C ARG A 62 -8.60 -11.43 -0.21
N ASP A 63 -8.04 -12.40 -0.90
CA ASP A 63 -8.09 -12.50 -2.36
C ASP A 63 -9.45 -13.06 -2.85
N GLY A 64 -9.65 -13.02 -4.16
CA GLY A 64 -10.86 -13.55 -4.81
C GLY A 64 -11.04 -15.06 -4.69
N ALA A 65 -9.98 -15.81 -4.38
CA ALA A 65 -10.04 -17.26 -4.12
C ALA A 65 -10.37 -17.57 -2.66
N GLY A 66 -10.41 -16.56 -1.79
CA GLY A 66 -10.66 -16.70 -0.35
C GLY A 66 -9.40 -16.85 0.50
N GLY A 67 -8.20 -16.81 -0.09
CA GLY A 67 -6.94 -16.74 0.63
C GLY A 67 -6.87 -15.48 1.48
N LYS A 68 -6.54 -15.59 2.76
CA LYS A 68 -6.52 -14.49 3.73
C LYS A 68 -5.11 -14.20 4.21
N SER A 69 -4.80 -12.93 4.40
CA SER A 69 -3.60 -12.48 5.12
C SER A 69 -3.63 -12.95 6.59
N SER A 70 -2.50 -12.82 7.28
CA SER A 70 -2.49 -12.78 8.74
C SER A 70 -3.36 -11.63 9.26
N ALA A 71 -3.83 -11.74 10.50
CA ALA A 71 -4.56 -10.68 11.19
C ALA A 71 -3.67 -9.44 11.39
N ILE A 72 -4.19 -8.28 11.03
CA ILE A 72 -3.52 -6.99 11.19
C ILE A 72 -4.28 -6.20 12.26
N PRO A 73 -3.78 -6.14 13.51
CA PRO A 73 -4.41 -5.37 14.57
C PRO A 73 -4.09 -3.87 14.40
N ILE A 74 -5.12 -3.04 14.34
CA ILE A 74 -4.99 -1.57 14.22
C ILE A 74 -5.69 -0.90 15.39
N PRO A 75 -5.00 -0.07 16.19
CA PRO A 75 -5.63 0.69 17.27
C PRO A 75 -6.60 1.72 16.69
N ILE A 76 -7.80 1.80 17.25
CA ILE A 76 -8.81 2.80 16.89
C ILE A 76 -8.70 3.97 17.86
N GLU A 77 -8.02 5.03 17.41
CA GLU A 77 -7.72 6.22 18.22
C GLU A 77 -8.61 7.42 17.89
N LYS A 78 -9.24 7.39 16.71
CA LYS A 78 -10.07 8.47 16.16
C LYS A 78 -11.38 7.90 15.62
N LEU A 79 -12.34 8.78 15.34
CA LEU A 79 -13.57 8.40 14.62
C LEU A 79 -13.28 8.02 13.17
N SER A 80 -12.22 8.54 12.58
CA SER A 80 -11.74 8.20 11.24
C SER A 80 -10.24 7.91 11.32
N ASN A 81 -9.86 6.68 10.98
CA ASN A 81 -8.51 6.17 11.10
C ASN A 81 -8.01 5.82 9.69
N PRO A 82 -7.22 6.69 9.04
CA PRO A 82 -6.64 6.38 7.74
C PRO A 82 -5.56 5.31 7.89
N ILE A 83 -5.62 4.30 7.02
CA ILE A 83 -4.75 3.13 7.02
C ILE A 83 -4.08 3.05 5.64
N PRO A 84 -2.87 3.61 5.50
CA PRO A 84 -2.05 3.35 4.33
C PRO A 84 -1.40 1.97 4.45
N SER A 85 -1.41 1.21 3.35
CA SER A 85 -0.57 0.02 3.24
C SER A 85 0.90 0.40 3.35
N LEU A 86 1.68 -0.44 4.04
CA LEU A 86 3.14 -0.31 4.09
C LEU A 86 3.76 -0.53 2.71
N HIS A 87 3.24 -1.53 1.99
CA HIS A 87 3.78 -2.02 0.73
C HIS A 87 2.88 -1.64 -0.45
N ALA A 88 3.50 -1.38 -1.60
CA ALA A 88 2.79 -1.23 -2.86
C ALA A 88 2.35 -2.60 -3.41
N PHE A 89 1.39 -2.60 -4.34
CA PHE A 89 1.05 -3.79 -5.10
C PHE A 89 2.17 -4.11 -6.10
N GLU A 90 2.87 -5.21 -5.86
CA GLU A 90 3.90 -5.75 -6.75
C GLU A 90 3.41 -6.99 -7.49
N LYS A 91 3.80 -7.10 -8.77
CA LYS A 91 3.35 -8.17 -9.67
C LYS A 91 3.69 -9.57 -9.20
N ASP A 92 4.86 -9.74 -8.60
CA ASP A 92 5.35 -11.05 -8.17
C ASP A 92 4.72 -11.51 -6.85
N ILE A 93 4.08 -10.59 -6.12
CA ILE A 93 3.48 -10.85 -4.80
C ILE A 93 1.94 -10.89 -4.91
N PHE A 94 1.35 -10.00 -5.71
CA PHE A 94 -0.10 -9.80 -5.77
C PHE A 94 -0.64 -10.17 -7.16
N PRO A 95 -1.32 -11.31 -7.28
CA PRO A 95 -2.08 -11.66 -8.47
C PRO A 95 -3.13 -10.61 -8.82
N LEU A 96 -3.42 -10.44 -10.10
CA LEU A 96 -4.53 -9.58 -10.53
C LEU A 96 -5.88 -10.15 -10.09
N GLY A 97 -6.85 -9.27 -9.86
CA GLY A 97 -8.23 -9.66 -9.60
C GLY A 97 -8.85 -8.90 -8.43
N LYS A 98 -9.92 -9.49 -7.90
CA LYS A 98 -10.69 -8.92 -6.80
C LYS A 98 -10.04 -9.24 -5.46
N TYR A 99 -10.10 -8.26 -4.57
CA TYR A 99 -9.64 -8.34 -3.20
C TYR A 99 -10.69 -7.72 -2.27
N PHE A 100 -10.62 -8.12 -1.01
CA PHE A 100 -11.53 -7.69 0.03
C PHE A 100 -10.77 -7.25 1.27
N ILE A 101 -11.27 -6.21 1.90
CA ILE A 101 -10.82 -5.74 3.21
C ILE A 101 -11.90 -6.15 4.20
N ASP A 102 -11.61 -7.16 5.01
CA ASP A 102 -12.50 -7.61 6.08
C ASP A 102 -12.05 -6.95 7.39
N VAL A 103 -12.94 -6.20 8.04
CA VAL A 103 -12.68 -5.52 9.31
C VAL A 103 -13.62 -6.07 10.38
N GLU A 104 -13.04 -6.46 11.50
CA GLU A 104 -13.76 -6.77 12.73
C GLU A 104 -13.41 -5.76 13.82
N TYR A 105 -14.42 -5.19 14.47
CA TYR A 105 -14.24 -4.28 15.59
C TYR A 105 -15.38 -4.47 16.59
N LEU A 106 -15.05 -4.83 17.84
CA LEU A 106 -16.04 -5.07 18.90
C LEU A 106 -17.12 -6.11 18.53
N GLY A 107 -16.75 -7.12 17.74
CA GLY A 107 -17.67 -8.15 17.23
C GLY A 107 -18.53 -7.72 16.04
N MET A 108 -18.49 -6.44 15.65
CA MET A 108 -19.07 -5.99 14.39
C MET A 108 -18.13 -6.33 13.24
N GLN A 109 -18.70 -6.69 12.09
CA GLN A 109 -17.93 -7.02 10.89
C GLN A 109 -18.40 -6.19 9.70
N THR A 110 -17.46 -5.73 8.89
CA THR A 110 -17.72 -5.03 7.63
C THR A 110 -16.69 -5.43 6.59
N THR A 111 -17.08 -5.39 5.32
CA THR A 111 -16.23 -5.76 4.19
C THR A 111 -16.32 -4.71 3.09
N ALA A 112 -15.17 -4.33 2.53
CA ALA A 112 -15.07 -3.55 1.30
C ALA A 112 -14.37 -4.36 0.19
N GLU A 113 -14.70 -4.07 -1.07
CA GLU A 113 -14.09 -4.71 -2.25
C GLU A 113 -13.24 -3.70 -3.03
N PHE A 114 -12.10 -4.15 -3.52
CA PHE A 114 -11.32 -3.46 -4.55
C PHE A 114 -10.78 -4.44 -5.59
N THR A 115 -10.34 -3.92 -6.73
CA THR A 115 -9.78 -4.71 -7.83
C THR A 115 -8.38 -4.23 -8.16
N LEU A 116 -7.44 -5.17 -8.29
CA LEU A 116 -6.10 -4.95 -8.82
C LEU A 116 -6.07 -5.31 -10.29
N ILE A 117 -5.72 -4.34 -11.14
CA ILE A 117 -5.61 -4.49 -12.59
C ILE A 117 -4.19 -4.19 -13.07
N ASP A 118 -3.80 -4.77 -14.20
CA ASP A 118 -2.56 -4.40 -14.88
C ASP A 118 -2.84 -3.19 -15.80
N SER A 119 -2.20 -2.06 -15.50
CA SER A 119 -2.21 -0.86 -16.34
C SER A 119 -0.88 -0.64 -17.05
N ASN A 120 0.02 -1.62 -17.02
CA ASN A 120 1.44 -1.48 -17.39
C ASN A 120 2.17 -0.39 -16.60
N ASN A 121 1.70 -0.04 -15.41
CA ASN A 121 2.47 0.80 -14.49
C ASN A 121 3.67 0.00 -13.98
N MET A 122 4.82 0.64 -13.95
CA MET A 122 6.09 0.03 -13.59
C MET A 122 6.80 0.92 -12.57
N CYS A 123 7.30 0.28 -11.53
CA CYS A 123 8.02 0.83 -10.41
C CYS A 123 9.23 -0.05 -10.16
N ILE A 124 10.18 0.49 -9.42
CA ILE A 124 11.27 -0.32 -8.90
C ILE A 124 10.67 -1.18 -7.78
N SER A 125 10.75 -2.51 -7.90
CA SER A 125 10.31 -3.42 -6.83
C SER A 125 10.98 -3.07 -5.49
N GLU A 126 10.26 -3.19 -4.38
CA GLU A 126 10.82 -2.98 -3.04
C GLU A 126 11.96 -3.96 -2.74
N ALA A 127 12.03 -5.11 -3.43
CA ALA A 127 13.16 -6.03 -3.35
C ALA A 127 14.51 -5.40 -3.74
N MET A 128 14.49 -4.29 -4.49
CA MET A 128 15.69 -3.53 -4.85
C MET A 128 16.20 -2.64 -3.71
N GLN A 129 15.37 -2.28 -2.72
CA GLN A 129 15.79 -1.47 -1.57
C GLN A 129 16.99 -2.06 -0.82
N PRO A 130 16.98 -3.33 -0.36
CA PRO A 130 18.14 -3.91 0.31
C PRO A 130 19.37 -3.97 -0.59
N VAL A 131 19.22 -4.16 -1.90
CA VAL A 131 20.34 -4.14 -2.86
C VAL A 131 21.01 -2.76 -2.89
N VAL A 132 20.20 -1.70 -3.01
CA VAL A 132 20.68 -0.32 -3.03
C VAL A 132 21.34 0.07 -1.70
N VAL A 133 20.76 -0.33 -0.56
CA VAL A 133 21.35 -0.07 0.77
C VAL A 133 22.74 -0.71 0.90
N ARG A 134 22.88 -1.98 0.51
CA ARG A 134 24.16 -2.70 0.57
C ARG A 134 25.20 -2.09 -0.36
N TRP A 135 24.78 -1.64 -1.55
CA TRP A 135 25.64 -0.91 -2.48
C TRP A 135 26.11 0.44 -1.92
N ILE A 136 25.20 1.22 -1.32
CA ILE A 136 25.53 2.49 -0.66
C ILE A 136 26.58 2.28 0.45
N ASN A 137 26.45 1.20 1.22
CA ASN A 137 27.36 0.85 2.31
C ASN A 137 28.69 0.24 1.83
N GLY A 138 28.86 0.02 0.53
CA GLY A 138 30.06 -0.59 -0.05
C GLY A 138 30.15 -2.10 0.16
N GLU A 139 29.07 -2.75 0.59
CA GLU A 139 28.99 -4.22 0.67
C GLU A 139 28.79 -4.86 -0.70
N PHE A 140 28.13 -4.14 -1.61
CA PHE A 140 27.94 -4.52 -3.01
C PHE A 140 28.77 -3.63 -3.94
N THR A 141 29.32 -4.25 -4.99
CA THR A 141 30.03 -3.54 -6.05
C THR A 141 29.04 -2.83 -6.98
N ASP A 142 29.55 -1.90 -7.80
CA ASP A 142 28.75 -1.20 -8.80
C ASP A 142 28.12 -2.16 -9.81
N GLY A 143 28.87 -3.19 -10.24
CA GLY A 143 28.31 -4.25 -11.09
C GLY A 143 27.22 -5.06 -10.41
N MET A 144 27.33 -5.34 -9.10
CA MET A 144 26.28 -6.02 -8.35
C MET A 144 24.99 -5.18 -8.28
N LEU A 145 25.09 -3.85 -8.16
CA LEU A 145 23.92 -2.97 -8.21
C LEU A 145 23.21 -3.09 -9.56
N ILE A 146 23.94 -2.91 -10.67
CA ILE A 146 23.34 -2.93 -12.01
C ILE A 146 22.82 -4.33 -12.34
N SER A 147 23.52 -5.39 -11.91
CA SER A 147 23.00 -6.77 -12.02
C SER A 147 21.69 -6.96 -11.25
N GLY A 148 21.55 -6.34 -10.07
CA GLY A 148 20.28 -6.29 -9.35
C GLY A 148 19.17 -5.65 -10.18
N PHE A 149 19.43 -4.50 -10.81
CA PHE A 149 18.48 -3.87 -11.72
C PHE A 149 18.09 -4.78 -12.89
N GLN A 150 19.03 -5.49 -13.52
CA GLN A 150 18.73 -6.41 -14.63
C GLN A 150 17.84 -7.58 -14.24
N ASN A 151 18.00 -8.09 -13.03
CA ASN A 151 17.34 -9.31 -12.58
C ASN A 151 16.03 -9.07 -11.82
N ILE A 152 15.91 -7.92 -11.15
CA ILE A 152 14.76 -7.59 -10.28
C ILE A 152 13.82 -6.59 -10.94
N VAL A 153 14.34 -5.68 -11.77
CA VAL A 153 13.55 -4.59 -12.36
C VAL A 153 13.14 -4.95 -13.79
N ASP A 154 11.88 -4.66 -14.13
CA ASP A 154 11.35 -4.92 -15.47
C ASP A 154 12.18 -4.20 -16.54
N LYS A 155 12.57 -4.92 -17.61
CA LYS A 155 13.37 -4.39 -18.73
C LYS A 155 12.69 -3.23 -19.46
N LYS A 156 11.37 -3.10 -19.37
CA LYS A 156 10.66 -1.93 -19.91
C LYS A 156 10.96 -0.66 -19.10
N LEU A 157 11.36 -0.80 -17.83
CA LEU A 157 11.59 0.34 -16.93
C LEU A 157 13.03 0.82 -17.08
N ILE A 158 13.97 -0.10 -17.15
CA ILE A 158 15.38 0.18 -17.39
C ILE A 158 15.96 -0.87 -18.33
N ASP A 159 16.54 -0.41 -19.43
CA ASP A 159 17.19 -1.28 -20.41
C ASP A 159 18.71 -1.16 -20.29
N ILE A 160 19.35 -2.28 -19.97
CA ILE A 160 20.79 -2.37 -19.71
C ILE A 160 21.38 -3.21 -20.85
N PRO A 161 22.11 -2.60 -21.81
CA PRO A 161 22.42 -3.21 -23.10
C PRO A 161 23.61 -4.19 -23.09
N PHE A 162 23.96 -4.75 -21.94
CA PHE A 162 25.11 -5.64 -21.77
C PHE A 162 24.87 -6.58 -20.59
N GLU A 163 25.56 -7.72 -20.55
CA GLU A 163 25.45 -8.69 -19.47
C GLU A 163 26.70 -8.67 -18.58
N PHE A 164 26.51 -8.92 -17.28
CA PHE A 164 27.63 -9.10 -16.36
C PHE A 164 28.14 -10.55 -16.38
N THR A 165 29.46 -10.67 -16.35
CA THR A 165 30.20 -11.92 -16.18
C THR A 165 31.20 -11.73 -15.04
N GLU A 166 31.79 -12.82 -14.56
CA GLU A 166 32.89 -12.76 -13.59
C GLU A 166 34.06 -11.87 -14.05
N LYS A 167 34.20 -11.62 -15.37
CA LYS A 167 35.29 -10.84 -15.94
C LYS A 167 35.05 -9.33 -15.95
N ASN A 168 33.79 -8.89 -15.98
CA ASN A 168 33.45 -7.47 -16.17
C ASN A 168 32.62 -6.86 -15.02
N ILE A 169 32.13 -7.66 -14.07
CA ILE A 169 31.32 -7.14 -12.95
C ILE A 169 32.07 -6.08 -12.11
N ASP A 170 33.39 -6.17 -12.04
CA ASP A 170 34.23 -5.24 -11.29
C ASP A 170 34.81 -4.09 -12.13
N SER A 171 34.62 -4.10 -13.46
CA SER A 171 35.12 -3.02 -14.32
C SER A 171 34.18 -1.81 -14.35
N LEU A 172 32.99 -1.93 -13.75
CA LEU A 172 32.01 -0.83 -13.70
C LEU A 172 32.35 0.10 -12.55
N HIS A 173 32.38 1.39 -12.85
CA HIS A 173 32.57 2.44 -11.84
C HIS A 173 31.44 3.46 -11.91
N ILE A 174 30.59 3.45 -10.89
CA ILE A 174 29.51 4.41 -10.69
C ILE A 174 30.07 5.60 -9.88
N PRO A 175 29.92 6.84 -10.36
CA PRO A 175 30.33 8.02 -9.61
C PRO A 175 29.66 8.12 -8.23
N GLU A 176 30.41 8.57 -7.23
CA GLU A 176 29.93 8.66 -5.84
C GLU A 176 28.66 9.52 -5.65
N TRP A 177 28.43 10.53 -6.49
CA TRP A 177 27.21 11.35 -6.39
C TRP A 177 25.92 10.54 -6.58
N VAL A 178 25.98 9.42 -7.30
CA VAL A 178 24.85 8.54 -7.56
C VAL A 178 24.42 7.81 -6.30
N LYS A 179 25.34 7.53 -5.37
CA LYS A 179 24.98 6.95 -4.06
C LYS A 179 24.08 7.91 -3.28
N SER A 180 24.24 9.22 -3.45
CA SER A 180 23.32 10.20 -2.86
C SER A 180 21.92 10.11 -3.46
N VAL A 181 21.81 9.81 -4.77
CA VAL A 181 20.52 9.53 -5.42
C VAL A 181 19.92 8.23 -4.87
N GLY A 182 20.72 7.17 -4.75
CA GLY A 182 20.28 5.91 -4.13
C GLY A 182 19.77 6.09 -2.70
N LYS A 183 20.48 6.89 -1.87
CA LYS A 183 20.03 7.24 -0.51
C LYS A 183 18.70 7.97 -0.53
N GLY A 184 18.56 8.97 -1.41
CA GLY A 184 17.31 9.72 -1.57
C GLY A 184 16.14 8.83 -1.99
N TRP A 185 16.40 7.82 -2.84
CA TRP A 185 15.38 6.86 -3.27
C TRP A 185 14.97 5.92 -2.13
N VAL A 186 15.94 5.33 -1.40
CA VAL A 186 15.66 4.49 -0.23
C VAL A 186 14.87 5.25 0.85
N MET A 187 15.15 6.55 1.01
CA MET A 187 14.43 7.41 1.96
C MET A 187 13.06 7.87 1.45
N GLY A 188 12.67 7.53 0.22
CA GLY A 188 11.41 7.98 -0.40
C GLY A 188 11.38 9.46 -0.80
N ILE A 189 12.53 10.14 -0.78
CA ILE A 189 12.67 11.54 -1.20
C ILE A 189 12.73 11.62 -2.74
N ILE A 190 13.34 10.63 -3.37
CA ILE A 190 13.47 10.51 -4.82
C ILE A 190 12.51 9.43 -5.29
N SER A 191 11.70 9.76 -6.29
CA SER A 191 10.76 8.80 -6.88
C SER A 191 11.48 7.76 -7.74
N ASP A 192 10.84 6.62 -7.96
CA ASP A 192 11.33 5.57 -8.86
C ASP A 192 11.69 6.13 -10.23
N GLN A 193 10.82 6.96 -10.81
CA GLN A 193 11.05 7.57 -12.12
C GLN A 193 12.34 8.42 -12.13
N MET A 194 12.56 9.24 -11.09
CA MET A 194 13.78 10.03 -10.99
C MET A 194 15.02 9.15 -10.80
N PHE A 195 14.90 8.09 -10.01
CA PHE A 195 16.02 7.19 -9.78
C PHE A 195 16.40 6.43 -11.05
N VAL A 196 15.41 5.84 -11.75
CA VAL A 196 15.58 5.19 -13.05
C VAL A 196 16.24 6.13 -14.05
N GLN A 197 15.79 7.38 -14.16
CA GLN A 197 16.39 8.36 -15.06
C GLN A 197 17.86 8.64 -14.76
N ASN A 198 18.25 8.70 -13.47
CA ASN A 198 19.64 8.87 -13.08
C ASN A 198 20.48 7.64 -13.41
N ILE A 199 19.96 6.42 -13.21
CA ILE A 199 20.66 5.20 -13.60
C ILE A 199 20.79 5.10 -15.12
N GLN A 200 19.73 5.41 -15.88
CA GLN A 200 19.77 5.41 -17.35
C GLN A 200 20.81 6.41 -17.87
N TYR A 201 20.84 7.63 -17.32
CA TYR A 201 21.86 8.61 -17.66
C TYR A 201 23.29 8.07 -17.44
N LEU A 202 23.52 7.31 -16.37
CA LEU A 202 24.83 6.69 -16.12
C LEU A 202 25.14 5.59 -17.14
N ILE A 203 24.16 4.75 -17.48
CA ILE A 203 24.31 3.72 -18.49
C ILE A 203 24.72 4.36 -19.82
N ASP A 204 24.01 5.40 -20.23
CA ASP A 204 24.21 6.08 -21.51
C ASP A 204 25.57 6.82 -21.57
N GLU A 205 25.95 7.53 -20.51
CA GLU A 205 27.15 8.38 -20.49
C GLU A 205 28.44 7.64 -20.11
N LYS A 206 28.36 6.59 -19.29
CA LYS A 206 29.54 5.92 -18.70
C LYS A 206 29.74 4.49 -19.18
N ILE A 207 28.68 3.82 -19.64
CA ILE A 207 28.75 2.40 -20.00
C ILE A 207 28.86 2.17 -21.51
N ASN A 208 28.56 3.17 -22.34
CA ASN A 208 28.93 3.11 -23.77
C ASN A 208 30.46 3.04 -24.01
N SER A 209 31.29 3.40 -23.02
CA SER A 209 32.76 3.19 -23.04
C SER A 209 33.23 1.90 -22.39
N PHE A 210 32.30 1.08 -21.88
CA PHE A 210 32.63 -0.16 -21.22
C PHE A 210 33.16 -1.17 -22.23
N PRO A 211 34.27 -1.87 -21.96
CA PRO A 211 34.75 -2.92 -22.82
C PRO A 211 33.78 -4.10 -22.73
N ILE A 212 32.74 -4.07 -23.55
CA ILE A 212 32.01 -5.28 -23.90
C ILE A 212 32.97 -6.03 -24.82
N ASP A 213 33.60 -7.09 -24.30
CA ASP A 213 34.07 -8.16 -25.17
C ASP A 213 32.82 -8.67 -25.88
N ARG A 214 32.50 -8.07 -27.03
CA ARG A 214 31.52 -8.60 -27.96
C ARG A 214 32.16 -9.89 -28.46
N GLU A 215 31.89 -10.97 -27.75
CA GLU A 215 32.25 -12.30 -28.18
C GLU A 215 31.66 -12.43 -29.58
N ASN A 216 32.55 -12.47 -30.57
CA ASN A 216 32.20 -12.32 -31.98
C ASN A 216 31.07 -13.28 -32.33
N GLU A 217 29.94 -12.75 -32.83
CA GLU A 217 29.03 -13.54 -33.65
C GLU A 217 29.85 -14.04 -34.85
N ILE A 218 30.06 -15.36 -34.90
CA ILE A 218 30.52 -16.09 -36.09
C ILE A 218 29.31 -16.83 -36.65
#